data_AF-X1V9W9-F1
#
_entry.id   AF-X1V9W9-F1
#
_cell.length_a   1.000
_cell.length_b   1.000
_cell.length_c   1.000
_cell.angle_alpha   90.00
_cell.angle_beta   90.00
_cell.angle_gamma   90.00
#
_symmetry.space_group_name_H-M   'P 1'
#
loop_
_entity.id
_entity.type
_entity.pdbx_description
1 polymer ?
#
loop_
_entity_poly.entity_id
_entity_poly.type
_entity_poly.pdbx_seq_one_letter_code
_entity_poly.pdbx_strand_id
1 'polypeptide(L)' 'LPATIEEGFAARAKEFQYAIDNRLVYAPANHPWSLYRFDPKMTHLDKLIDMAKANDVPIVNCKQLYEQYRP' A
#
# COMPACT_ATOMS: atom_id res chain seq x y z
N LEU A 1 -4.59 6.43 15.31
CA LEU A 1 -4.96 6.44 13.88
C LEU A 1 -4.36 7.70 13.27
N PRO A 2 -3.84 7.68 12.03
CA PRO A 2 -3.22 8.85 11.40
C PRO A 2 -4.15 10.07 11.38
N ALA A 3 -3.70 11.26 11.71
CA ALA A 3 -4.48 12.49 11.62
C ALA A 3 -4.17 13.30 10.35
N THR A 4 -3.06 12.99 9.68
CA THR A 4 -2.57 13.70 8.49
C THR A 4 -2.16 12.74 7.37
N ILE A 5 -2.03 13.27 6.15
CA ILE A 5 -1.54 12.52 4.98
C ILE A 5 -0.13 11.99 5.26
N GLU A 6 0.73 12.79 5.90
CA GLU A 6 2.10 12.45 6.24
C GLU A 6 2.16 11.29 7.22
N GLU A 7 1.34 11.31 8.27
CA GLU A 7 1.24 10.20 9.23
C GLU A 7 0.69 8.94 8.56
N GLY A 8 -0.30 9.09 7.68
CA GLY A 8 -0.87 7.99 6.91
C GLY A 8 0.16 7.32 6.01
N PHE A 9 0.93 8.12 5.28
CA PHE A 9 2.00 7.63 4.43
C PHE A 9 3.13 7.01 5.25
N ALA A 10 3.63 7.69 6.30
CA ALA A 10 4.76 7.20 7.09
C ALA A 10 4.48 5.83 7.73
N ALA A 11 3.26 5.63 8.26
CA ALA A 11 2.86 4.34 8.82
C ALA A 11 2.92 3.23 7.76
N ARG A 12 2.35 3.46 6.57
CA ARG A 12 2.28 2.48 5.49
C ARG A 12 3.61 2.25 4.80
N ALA A 13 4.41 3.30 4.59
CA ALA A 13 5.72 3.21 3.97
C ALA A 13 6.67 2.32 4.79
N LYS A 14 6.60 2.40 6.13
CA LYS A 14 7.37 1.51 7.02
C LYS A 14 6.98 0.04 6.85
N GLU A 15 5.69 -0.26 6.84
CA GLU A 15 5.18 -1.62 6.63
C GLU A 15 5.58 -2.15 5.24
N PHE A 16 5.45 -1.29 4.22
CA PHE A 16 5.75 -1.66 2.86
C PHE A 16 7.25 -1.87 2.62
N GLN A 17 8.11 -1.02 3.17
CA GLN A 17 9.56 -1.22 3.11
C GLN A 17 9.97 -2.55 3.74
N TYR A 18 9.40 -2.89 4.89
CA TYR A 18 9.65 -4.19 5.51
C TYR A 18 9.26 -5.36 4.58
N ALA A 19 8.13 -5.25 3.87
CA ALA A 19 7.72 -6.28 2.91
C ALA A 19 8.69 -6.39 1.72
N ILE A 20 9.19 -5.26 1.20
CA ILE A 20 10.21 -5.20 0.15
C ILE A 20 11.49 -5.92 0.61
N ASP A 21 12.01 -5.52 1.77
CA ASP A 21 13.28 -6.04 2.31
C ASP A 21 13.24 -7.55 2.56
N ASN A 22 12.04 -8.10 2.81
CA ASN A 22 11.81 -9.51 3.14
C ASN A 22 11.14 -10.32 2.02
N ARG A 23 10.96 -9.75 0.82
CA ARG A 23 10.30 -10.40 -0.33
C ARG A 23 8.90 -10.95 -0.01
N LEU A 24 8.10 -10.17 0.71
CA LEU A 24 6.74 -10.53 1.13
C LEU A 24 5.69 -9.85 0.24
N VAL A 25 4.50 -10.45 0.17
CA VAL A 25 3.32 -9.79 -0.41
C VAL A 25 2.81 -8.74 0.57
N TYR A 26 2.68 -7.49 0.11
CA TYR A 26 2.07 -6.41 0.87
C TYR A 26 0.63 -6.16 0.39
N ALA A 27 -0.33 -6.31 1.29
CA ALA A 27 -1.75 -6.09 1.01
C ALA A 27 -2.38 -5.24 2.12
N PRO A 28 -2.28 -3.90 2.05
CA PRO A 28 -2.82 -3.05 3.10
C PRO A 28 -4.34 -3.09 3.11
N ALA A 29 -4.92 -3.50 4.24
CA ALA A 29 -6.35 -3.39 4.48
C ALA A 29 -6.70 -1.95 4.88
N ASN A 30 -7.52 -1.29 4.07
CA ASN A 30 -7.96 0.08 4.29
C ASN A 30 -9.48 0.16 4.32
N HIS A 31 -10.05 0.63 5.43
CA HIS A 31 -11.47 0.95 5.48
C HIS A 31 -11.69 2.34 4.84
N PRO A 32 -12.66 2.53 3.92
CA PRO A 32 -12.87 3.83 3.26
C PRO A 32 -12.95 4.99 4.25
N TRP A 33 -13.80 4.89 5.27
CA TRP A 33 -13.92 5.94 6.31
C TRP A 33 -12.58 6.30 6.98
N SER A 34 -11.72 5.29 7.21
CA SER A 34 -10.42 5.53 7.88
C SER A 34 -9.48 6.39 7.05
N LEU A 35 -9.59 6.35 5.72
CA LEU A 35 -8.80 7.15 4.78
C LEU A 35 -9.43 8.52 4.55
N TYR A 36 -10.70 8.56 4.15
CA TYR A 36 -11.40 9.78 3.74
C TYR A 36 -11.49 10.84 4.84
N ARG A 37 -11.44 10.44 6.13
CA ARG A 37 -11.52 11.39 7.25
C ARG A 37 -10.35 12.38 7.32
N PHE A 38 -9.19 12.06 6.75
CA PHE A 38 -8.00 12.92 6.78
C PHE A 38 -7.34 13.09 5.40
N ASP A 39 -7.63 12.19 4.46
CA ASP A 39 -7.11 12.25 3.10
C ASP A 39 -8.23 11.96 2.08
N PRO A 40 -9.11 12.94 1.84
CA PRO A 40 -10.26 12.76 0.94
C PRO A 40 -9.85 12.55 -0.52
N LYS A 41 -8.59 12.85 -0.88
CA LYS A 41 -8.04 12.65 -2.23
C LYS A 41 -7.22 11.37 -2.36
N MET A 42 -7.08 10.59 -1.28
CA MET A 42 -6.25 9.38 -1.23
C MET A 42 -4.77 9.59 -1.61
N THR A 43 -4.26 10.80 -1.41
CA THR A 43 -2.90 11.22 -1.73
C THR A 43 -1.82 10.29 -1.15
N HIS A 44 -2.00 9.76 0.06
CA HIS A 44 -1.03 8.82 0.65
C HIS A 44 -0.98 7.48 -0.08
N LEU A 45 -2.08 7.03 -0.70
CA LEU A 45 -2.09 5.82 -1.52
C LEU A 45 -1.32 6.06 -2.83
N ASP A 46 -1.47 7.24 -3.45
CA ASP A 46 -0.68 7.61 -4.62
C ASP A 46 0.82 7.59 -4.31
N LYS A 47 1.22 8.13 -3.15
CA LYS A 47 2.62 8.07 -2.69
C LYS A 47 3.12 6.63 -2.49
N LEU A 48 2.27 5.71 -2.01
CA LEU A 48 2.63 4.29 -1.89
C LEU A 48 2.77 3.61 -3.26
N ILE A 49 1.91 3.95 -4.21
CA ILE A 49 2.00 3.46 -5.60
C ILE A 49 3.30 3.95 -6.24
N ASP A 50 3.68 5.20 -6.03
CA ASP A 50 4.94 5.74 -6.54
C ASP A 50 6.16 5.09 -5.89
N MET A 51 6.10 4.80 -4.58
CA MET A 51 7.12 4.02 -3.89
C MET A 51 7.23 2.60 -4.47
N ALA A 52 6.11 1.95 -4.80
CA ALA A 52 6.12 0.62 -5.41
C ALA A 52 6.80 0.64 -6.78
N LYS A 53 6.47 1.62 -7.63
CA LYS A 53 7.12 1.83 -8.93
C LYS A 53 8.63 2.09 -8.79
N ALA A 54 9.03 2.92 -7.82
CA ALA A 54 10.44 3.25 -7.60
C ALA A 54 11.29 2.06 -7.11
N ASN A 55 10.64 1.03 -6.55
CA ASN A 55 11.28 -0.20 -6.08
C ASN A 55 11.01 -1.41 -7.00
N ASP A 56 10.51 -1.17 -8.22
CA ASP A 56 10.15 -2.22 -9.19
C ASP A 56 9.21 -3.30 -8.63
N VAL A 57 8.33 -2.93 -7.69
CA VAL A 57 7.36 -3.83 -7.07
C VAL A 57 6.12 -3.93 -7.96
N PRO A 58 5.72 -5.13 -8.42
CA PRO A 58 4.52 -5.29 -9.23
C PRO A 58 3.27 -5.04 -8.40
N ILE A 59 2.37 -4.19 -8.92
CA ILE A 59 1.05 -3.95 -8.35
C ILE A 59 0.06 -4.84 -9.09
N VAL A 60 -0.53 -5.79 -8.38
CA VAL A 60 -1.48 -6.77 -8.92
C VAL A 60 -2.76 -6.79 -8.11
N ASN A 61 -3.87 -7.16 -8.73
CA ASN A 61 -5.10 -7.47 -8.01
C ASN A 61 -5.05 -8.91 -7.46
N CYS A 62 -5.93 -9.22 -6.50
CA CYS A 62 -5.97 -10.55 -5.87
C CYS A 62 -6.20 -11.68 -6.87
N LYS A 63 -6.98 -11.45 -7.95
CA LYS A 63 -7.23 -12.45 -8.97
C LYS A 63 -5.94 -12.82 -9.72
N GLN A 64 -5.17 -11.82 -10.16
CA GLN A 64 -3.87 -12.03 -10.82
C GLN A 64 -2.91 -12.78 -9.91
N LEU A 65 -2.87 -12.42 -8.62
CA LEU A 65 -2.07 -13.12 -7.63
C LEU A 65 -2.47 -14.60 -7.53
N TYR A 66 -3.77 -14.90 -7.39
CA TYR A 66 -4.25 -16.28 -7.33
C TYR A 66 -3.99 -17.07 -8.62
N GLU A 67 -4.07 -16.41 -9.78
CA GLU A 67 -3.75 -17.04 -11.07
C GLU A 67 -2.27 -17.42 -11.18
N GLN A 68 -1.36 -16.62 -10.60
CA GLN A 68 0.08 -16.92 -10.58
C GLN A 68 0.43 -18.19 -9.78
N TYR A 69 -0.34 -18.50 -8.73
CA TYR A 69 -0.13 -19.66 -7.86
C TYR A 69 -1.14 -20.79 -8.11
N ARG A 70 -1.93 -20.71 -9.17
CA ARG A 70 -2.83 -21.80 -9.56
C ARG A 70 -1.96 -22.98 -10.07
N PRO A 71 -2.16 -24.21 -9.57
CA PRO A 71 -1.45 -25.40 -10.04
C PRO A 71 -1.67 -25.69 -11.54
#